data_AF-A0A822E6D1-F1
#
_entry.id   AF-A0A822E6D1-F1
#
_cell.length_a   1.000
_cell.length_b   1.000
_cell.length_c   1.000
_cell.angle_alpha   90.00
_cell.angle_beta   90.00
_cell.angle_gamma   90.00
#
_symmetry.space_group_name_H-M   'P 1'
#
loop_
_entity.id
_entity.type
_entity.pdbx_description
1 polymer ?
#
loop_
_entity_poly.entity_id
_entity_poly.type
_entity_poly.pdbx_seq_one_letter_code
_entity_poly.pdbx_strand_id
1 'polypeptide(L)'
;MNVYHIETRSANIHPSQLANEVWDYIFFPEKSYPLSSTDISHSTLDHLRNEFQYWYPINLHSSEKDLISNHLIYSLCNHTAIWPNHPEYRPRSFRINGNLLLNSNKISKSTGNFITLLEAIEKFSADDIRLVLANAGDDSIENANFDENKAKELLLCLYTFIDWVGDVLLINPVDIKQKFNLLDPLEKSSDVVSS
;
A
#
# COMPACT_ATOMS: atom_id res chain seq x y z
N MET A 1 18.91 -10.31 -11.64
CA MET A 1 18.07 -9.10 -11.73
C MET A 1 18.86 -7.98 -11.09
N ASN A 2 19.60 -7.20 -11.89
CA ASN A 2 20.48 -6.15 -11.39
C ASN A 2 19.65 -4.90 -11.10
N VAL A 3 19.28 -4.67 -9.85
CA VAL A 3 18.58 -3.45 -9.40
C VAL A 3 19.63 -2.42 -8.99
N TYR A 4 20.33 -1.86 -9.95
CA TYR A 4 21.16 -0.66 -9.78
C TYR A 4 20.95 0.28 -10.96
N HIS A 5 19.76 0.85 -11.07
CA HIS A 5 19.60 2.06 -11.88
C HIS A 5 20.03 3.25 -11.02
N ILE A 6 21.32 3.59 -11.13
CA ILE A 6 21.85 4.92 -10.78
C ILE A 6 21.48 5.85 -11.95
N GLU A 7 20.19 6.01 -12.20
CA GLU A 7 19.71 7.11 -13.02
C GLU A 7 19.36 8.21 -12.06
N THR A 8 20.10 9.30 -12.16
CA THR A 8 19.76 10.56 -11.52
C THR A 8 18.33 10.94 -11.97
N ARG A 9 17.36 10.73 -11.08
CA ARG A 9 15.99 11.26 -11.26
C ARG A 9 16.06 12.78 -11.43
N SER A 10 14.93 13.41 -11.78
CA SER A 10 14.74 14.83 -12.10
C SER A 10 15.58 15.89 -11.33
N ALA A 11 16.03 15.60 -10.10
CA ALA A 11 16.89 16.48 -9.30
C ALA A 11 18.40 16.44 -9.63
N ASN A 12 18.87 15.44 -10.39
CA ASN A 12 20.28 15.23 -10.75
C ASN A 12 21.30 15.23 -9.60
N ILE A 13 20.95 14.58 -8.48
CA ILE A 13 21.80 14.46 -7.29
C ILE A 13 22.44 13.07 -7.25
N HIS A 14 23.77 13.01 -7.17
CA HIS A 14 24.54 11.79 -6.95
C HIS A 14 24.51 11.38 -5.47
N PRO A 15 24.44 10.07 -5.13
CA PRO A 15 24.39 9.62 -3.74
C PRO A 15 25.54 10.14 -2.85
N SER A 16 26.74 10.34 -3.42
CA SER A 16 27.89 10.86 -2.66
C SER A 16 27.76 12.34 -2.26
N GLN A 17 26.83 13.09 -2.86
CA GLN A 17 26.56 14.50 -2.53
C GLN A 17 25.62 14.64 -1.33
N LEU A 18 24.95 13.56 -0.90
CA LEU A 18 23.99 13.54 0.21
C LEU A 18 24.70 13.38 1.56
N ALA A 19 25.55 14.35 1.90
CA ALA A 19 26.19 14.46 3.21
C ALA A 19 25.17 14.80 4.31
N ASN A 20 25.58 14.66 5.57
CA ASN A 20 24.70 14.92 6.72
C ASN A 20 24.11 16.34 6.69
N GLU A 21 24.88 17.34 6.27
CA GLU A 21 24.44 18.73 6.21
C GLU A 21 23.33 18.96 5.17
N VAL A 22 23.32 18.16 4.09
CA VAL A 22 22.25 18.19 3.09
C VAL A 22 20.96 17.61 3.66
N TRP A 23 21.04 16.49 4.38
CA TRP A 23 19.88 15.91 5.07
C TRP A 23 19.37 16.82 6.17
N ASP A 24 20.29 17.42 6.93
CA ASP A 24 19.97 18.38 7.97
C ASP A 24 19.16 19.54 7.38
N TYR A 25 19.61 20.08 6.24
CA TYR A 25 18.87 21.12 5.53
C TYR A 25 17.47 20.65 5.15
N ILE A 26 17.31 19.47 4.58
CA ILE A 26 16.00 19.00 4.09
C ILE A 26 15.02 18.79 5.26
N PHE A 27 15.46 18.18 6.36
CA PHE A 27 14.57 17.68 7.42
C PHE A 27 14.43 18.58 8.65
N PHE A 28 15.31 19.56 8.84
CA PHE A 28 15.27 20.48 9.98
C PHE A 28 15.06 21.93 9.50
N PRO A 29 13.87 22.52 9.76
CA PRO A 29 13.53 23.87 9.30
C PRO A 29 14.52 24.97 9.72
N GLU A 30 15.17 24.79 10.87
CA GLU A 30 16.12 25.73 11.46
C GLU A 30 17.51 25.70 10.80
N LYS A 31 17.80 24.68 9.98
CA LYS A 31 19.12 24.54 9.35
C LYS A 31 19.23 25.44 8.11
N SER A 32 20.36 26.10 7.96
CA SER A 32 20.67 26.92 6.79
C SER A 32 21.23 26.09 5.64
N TYR A 33 21.12 26.61 4.42
CA TYR A 33 21.65 25.93 3.23
C TYR A 33 23.16 25.67 3.37
N PRO A 34 23.64 24.45 3.08
CA PRO A 34 25.00 24.04 3.38
C PRO A 34 26.00 24.48 2.29
N LEU A 35 26.29 25.78 2.24
CA LEU A 35 27.14 26.43 1.22
C LEU A 35 28.51 25.76 1.00
N SER A 36 29.09 25.17 2.05
CA SER A 36 30.46 24.64 2.02
C SER A 36 30.56 23.13 1.77
N SER A 37 29.46 22.38 1.86
CA SER A 37 29.48 20.91 1.80
C SER A 37 28.67 20.32 0.65
N THR A 38 28.04 21.16 -0.19
CA THR A 38 27.31 20.68 -1.36
C THR A 38 27.41 21.63 -2.55
N ASP A 39 27.44 21.05 -3.74
CA ASP A 39 27.30 21.66 -5.05
C ASP A 39 25.88 21.51 -5.63
N ILE A 40 24.96 20.87 -4.89
CA ILE A 40 23.54 20.76 -5.27
C ILE A 40 22.90 22.14 -5.20
N SER A 41 22.19 22.57 -6.25
CA SER A 41 21.61 23.91 -6.28
C SER A 41 20.65 24.20 -5.11
N HIS A 42 20.64 25.44 -4.63
CA HIS A 42 19.72 25.92 -3.59
C HIS A 42 18.25 25.67 -3.95
N SER A 43 17.86 25.96 -5.20
CA SER A 43 16.51 25.71 -5.68
C SER A 43 16.12 24.23 -5.62
N THR A 44 17.07 23.32 -5.86
CA THR A 44 16.81 21.88 -5.76
C THR A 44 16.60 21.46 -4.31
N LEU A 45 17.47 21.89 -3.39
CA LEU A 45 17.32 21.55 -1.98
C LEU A 45 16.08 22.19 -1.34
N ASP A 46 15.72 23.40 -1.73
CA ASP A 46 14.47 24.05 -1.31
C ASP A 46 13.26 23.25 -1.76
N HIS A 47 13.26 22.77 -3.01
CA HIS A 47 12.19 21.92 -3.49
C HIS A 47 12.06 20.65 -2.65
N LEU A 48 13.16 19.96 -2.35
CA LEU A 48 13.16 18.76 -1.49
C LEU A 48 12.67 19.05 -0.07
N ARG A 49 13.12 20.15 0.53
CA ARG A 49 12.65 20.62 1.83
C ARG A 49 11.15 20.90 1.82
N ASN A 50 10.65 21.59 0.79
CA ASN A 50 9.24 21.91 0.65
C ASN A 50 8.38 20.65 0.51
N GLU A 51 8.84 19.65 -0.26
CA GLU A 51 8.17 18.35 -0.34
C GLU A 51 8.08 17.68 1.04
N PHE A 52 9.18 17.64 1.80
CA PHE A 52 9.14 17.10 3.16
C PHE A 52 8.16 17.87 4.05
N GLN A 53 8.27 19.19 4.10
CA GLN A 53 7.41 20.03 4.94
C GLN A 53 5.92 19.96 4.56
N TYR A 54 5.62 19.68 3.29
CA TYR A 54 4.25 19.49 2.82
C TYR A 54 3.68 18.12 3.23
N TRP A 55 4.45 17.03 3.00
CA TRP A 55 3.96 15.66 3.22
C TRP A 55 4.03 15.20 4.68
N TYR A 56 4.97 15.72 5.47
CA TYR A 56 5.10 15.36 6.88
C TYR A 56 4.16 16.19 7.78
N PRO A 57 3.66 15.62 8.89
CA PRO A 57 3.93 14.28 9.41
C PRO A 57 3.14 13.16 8.72
N ILE A 58 3.58 11.92 8.95
CA ILE A 58 2.80 10.72 8.60
C ILE A 58 1.40 10.80 9.25
N ASN A 59 0.36 10.98 8.44
CA ASN A 59 -1.02 11.04 8.92
C ASN A 59 -1.48 9.70 9.48
N LEU A 60 -1.17 8.61 8.79
CA LEU A 60 -1.60 7.26 9.12
C LEU A 60 -0.50 6.26 8.79
N HIS A 61 -0.10 5.46 9.79
CA HIS A 61 0.77 4.31 9.62
C HIS A 61 -0.03 3.03 9.85
N SER A 62 -0.36 2.31 8.78
CA SER A 62 -1.11 1.05 8.86
C SER A 62 -0.15 -0.13 9.01
N SER A 63 -0.43 -1.06 9.93
CA SER A 63 0.44 -2.19 10.21
C SER A 63 -0.29 -3.34 10.92
N GLU A 64 0.35 -4.49 11.01
CA GLU A 64 -0.18 -5.67 11.69
C GLU A 64 0.13 -5.62 13.21
N LYS A 65 -0.73 -6.25 14.03
CA LYS A 65 -0.59 -6.26 15.50
C LYS A 65 0.76 -6.80 15.99
N ASP A 66 1.37 -7.70 15.24
CA ASP A 66 2.66 -8.31 15.60
C ASP A 66 3.82 -7.28 15.60
N LEU A 67 3.65 -6.14 14.93
CA LEU A 67 4.65 -5.08 14.83
C LEU A 67 4.54 -4.02 15.93
N ILE A 68 3.51 -4.09 16.78
CA ILE A 68 3.33 -3.15 17.90
C ILE A 68 4.54 -3.17 18.84
N SER A 69 4.98 -4.36 19.26
CA SER A 69 6.04 -4.53 20.26
C SER A 69 7.44 -4.15 19.77
N ASN A 70 7.60 -3.81 18.49
CA ASN A 70 8.88 -3.53 17.84
C ASN A 70 8.80 -2.29 16.95
N HIS A 71 8.54 -2.45 15.66
CA HIS A 71 8.63 -1.44 14.62
C HIS A 71 7.80 -0.18 14.94
N LEU A 72 6.59 -0.33 15.48
CA LEU A 72 5.74 0.82 15.77
C LEU A 72 6.24 1.64 16.97
N ILE A 73 6.70 0.96 18.03
CA ILE A 73 7.34 1.62 19.17
C ILE A 73 8.63 2.30 18.70
N TYR A 74 9.47 1.61 17.92
CA TYR A 74 10.71 2.18 17.40
C TYR A 74 10.45 3.34 16.45
N SER A 75 9.39 3.31 15.65
CA SER A 75 8.97 4.44 14.81
C SER A 75 8.72 5.66 15.68
N LEU A 76 7.94 5.54 16.76
CA LEU A 76 7.67 6.66 17.68
C LEU A 76 8.95 7.15 18.37
N CYS A 77 9.80 6.23 18.85
CA CYS A 77 11.07 6.57 19.51
C CYS A 77 12.01 7.32 18.56
N ASN A 78 12.22 6.83 17.34
CA ASN A 78 13.10 7.46 16.36
C ASN A 78 12.58 8.85 15.94
N HIS A 79 11.27 9.00 15.69
CA HIS A 79 10.71 10.33 15.37
C HIS A 79 10.91 11.32 16.52
N THR A 80 10.75 10.87 17.77
CA THR A 80 10.96 11.72 18.94
C THR A 80 12.44 12.06 19.15
N ALA A 81 13.35 11.14 18.81
CA ALA A 81 14.79 11.36 18.93
C ALA A 81 15.37 12.25 17.83
N ILE A 82 14.91 12.10 16.59
CA ILE A 82 15.34 12.92 15.44
C ILE A 82 14.77 14.34 15.56
N TRP A 83 13.49 14.47 15.89
CA TRP A 83 12.77 15.75 15.95
C TRP A 83 12.29 16.09 17.37
N PRO A 84 13.18 16.23 18.36
CA PRO A 84 12.79 16.44 19.76
C PRO A 84 12.03 17.75 19.97
N ASN A 85 12.39 18.79 19.20
CA ASN A 85 11.79 20.13 19.27
C ASN A 85 10.64 20.34 18.27
N HIS A 86 10.35 19.33 17.43
CA HIS A 86 9.30 19.40 16.41
C HIS A 86 8.28 18.25 16.61
N PRO A 87 7.47 18.31 17.70
CA PRO A 87 6.46 17.29 17.96
C PRO A 87 5.43 17.17 16.83
N GLU A 88 5.26 18.20 16.00
CA GLU A 88 4.44 18.20 14.79
C GLU A 88 4.89 17.19 13.73
N TYR A 89 6.15 16.75 13.74
CA TYR A 89 6.67 15.71 12.84
C TYR A 89 6.46 14.28 13.36
N ARG A 90 5.89 14.10 14.55
CA ARG A 90 5.55 12.76 15.07
C ARG A 90 4.39 12.16 14.27
N PRO A 91 4.35 10.83 14.07
CA PRO A 91 3.23 10.17 13.41
C PRO A 91 1.91 10.52 14.10
N ARG A 92 0.89 10.90 13.34
CA ARG A 92 -0.40 11.36 13.90
C ARG A 92 -1.31 10.21 14.32
N SER A 93 -1.25 9.09 13.62
CA SER A 93 -2.07 7.93 13.95
C SER A 93 -1.44 6.62 13.46
N PHE A 94 -1.78 5.55 14.17
CA PHE A 94 -1.47 4.17 13.78
C PHE A 94 -2.79 3.42 13.63
N ARG A 95 -2.94 2.68 12.53
CA ARG A 95 -4.04 1.73 12.35
C ARG A 95 -3.47 0.34 12.37
N ILE A 96 -3.98 -0.46 13.29
CA ILE A 96 -3.58 -1.85 13.42
C ILE A 96 -4.66 -2.72 12.78
N ASN A 97 -4.23 -3.79 12.13
CA ASN A 97 -5.08 -4.91 11.74
C ASN A 97 -4.57 -6.21 12.39
N GLY A 98 -5.46 -7.17 12.60
CA GLY A 98 -5.04 -8.54 12.90
C GLY A 98 -4.50 -9.26 11.67
N ASN A 99 -4.04 -10.49 11.89
CA ASN A 99 -3.39 -11.28 10.86
C ASN A 99 -4.43 -11.81 9.88
N LEU A 100 -4.06 -11.96 8.61
CA LEU A 100 -4.97 -12.49 7.60
C LEU A 100 -5.04 -14.02 7.68
N LEU A 101 -6.25 -14.55 7.76
CA LEU A 101 -6.58 -15.96 7.57
C LEU A 101 -7.03 -16.19 6.13
N LEU A 102 -6.87 -17.42 5.65
CA LEU A 102 -7.39 -17.88 4.37
C LEU A 102 -8.37 -19.03 4.63
N ASN A 103 -9.63 -18.85 4.22
CA ASN A 103 -10.74 -19.79 4.46
C ASN A 103 -10.80 -20.23 5.93
N SER A 104 -10.73 -19.25 6.85
CA SER A 104 -10.74 -19.42 8.31
C SER A 104 -9.55 -20.18 8.90
N ASN A 105 -8.54 -20.49 8.08
CA ASN A 105 -7.34 -21.23 8.48
C ASN A 105 -6.10 -20.34 8.41
N LYS A 106 -5.10 -20.68 9.23
CA LYS A 106 -3.80 -19.98 9.19
C LYS A 106 -3.16 -20.14 7.81
N ILE A 107 -2.66 -19.04 7.27
CA ILE A 107 -1.90 -19.03 6.03
C ILE A 107 -0.55 -19.73 6.27
N SER A 108 -0.29 -20.82 5.54
CA SER A 108 0.97 -21.56 5.64
C SER A 108 1.28 -22.29 4.34
N LYS A 109 2.52 -22.11 3.86
CA LYS A 109 3.04 -22.83 2.69
C LYS A 109 3.15 -24.34 2.95
N SER A 110 3.46 -24.76 4.18
CA SER A 110 3.66 -26.18 4.51
C SER A 110 2.36 -26.98 4.54
N THR A 111 1.22 -26.35 4.81
CA THR A 111 -0.09 -26.99 4.82
C THR A 111 -0.81 -26.89 3.47
N GLY A 112 -0.22 -26.21 2.49
CA GLY A 112 -0.85 -25.90 1.21
C GLY A 112 -1.91 -24.79 1.27
N ASN A 113 -2.21 -24.24 2.45
CA ASN A 113 -3.18 -23.15 2.62
C ASN A 113 -2.49 -21.79 2.43
N PHE A 114 -2.14 -21.45 1.19
CA PHE A 114 -1.44 -20.22 0.84
C PHE A 114 -1.82 -19.78 -0.57
N ILE A 115 -2.00 -18.48 -0.76
CA ILE A 115 -2.21 -17.85 -2.06
C ILE A 115 -1.35 -16.59 -2.13
N THR A 116 -0.60 -16.42 -3.20
CA THR A 116 0.11 -15.16 -3.47
C THR A 116 -0.84 -14.09 -3.97
N LEU A 117 -0.44 -12.81 -3.87
CA LEU A 117 -1.23 -11.71 -4.44
C LEU A 117 -1.46 -11.89 -5.95
N LEU A 118 -0.45 -12.35 -6.69
CA LEU A 118 -0.56 -12.53 -8.14
C LEU A 118 -1.53 -13.66 -8.47
N GLU A 119 -1.40 -14.82 -7.83
CA GLU A 119 -2.34 -15.95 -8.00
C GLU A 119 -3.77 -15.54 -7.62
N ALA A 120 -3.93 -14.75 -6.55
CA ALA A 120 -5.23 -14.24 -6.16
C ALA A 120 -5.81 -13.36 -7.28
N ILE A 121 -5.04 -12.40 -7.82
CA ILE A 121 -5.48 -11.49 -8.91
C ILE A 121 -5.83 -12.29 -10.16
N GLU A 122 -4.99 -13.26 -10.52
CA GLU A 122 -5.25 -14.16 -11.63
C GLU A 122 -6.47 -15.03 -11.41
N LYS A 123 -6.83 -15.36 -10.17
CA LYS A 123 -8.01 -16.17 -9.83
C LYS A 123 -9.29 -15.34 -9.77
N PHE A 124 -9.26 -14.17 -9.13
CA PHE A 124 -10.45 -13.40 -8.78
C PHE A 124 -10.53 -12.00 -9.40
N SER A 125 -9.51 -11.48 -10.08
CA SER A 125 -9.37 -10.07 -10.47
C SER A 125 -8.91 -9.15 -9.32
N ALA A 126 -8.36 -8.00 -9.68
CA ALA A 126 -7.89 -7.02 -8.70
C ALA A 126 -9.05 -6.36 -7.94
N ASP A 127 -10.18 -6.09 -8.59
CA ASP A 127 -11.31 -5.38 -7.98
C ASP A 127 -12.05 -6.29 -6.99
N ASP A 128 -12.24 -7.56 -7.33
CA ASP A 128 -12.91 -8.51 -6.44
C ASP A 128 -12.08 -8.82 -5.21
N ILE A 129 -10.76 -8.95 -5.33
CA ILE A 129 -9.87 -9.11 -4.16
C ILE A 129 -9.96 -7.89 -3.27
N ARG A 130 -9.98 -6.68 -3.82
CA ARG A 130 -10.12 -5.46 -3.03
C ARG A 130 -11.46 -5.43 -2.30
N LEU A 131 -12.54 -5.88 -2.93
CA LEU A 131 -13.86 -5.96 -2.31
C LEU A 131 -13.90 -7.01 -1.19
N VAL A 132 -13.29 -8.18 -1.42
CA VAL A 132 -13.18 -9.25 -0.41
C VAL A 132 -12.31 -8.83 0.76
N LEU A 133 -11.17 -8.18 0.51
CA LEU A 133 -10.30 -7.68 1.55
C LEU A 133 -10.96 -6.55 2.35
N ALA A 134 -11.78 -5.71 1.70
CA ALA A 134 -12.59 -4.72 2.41
C ALA A 134 -13.66 -5.39 3.31
N ASN A 135 -14.14 -6.58 2.95
CA ASN A 135 -15.07 -7.38 3.75
C ASN A 135 -14.36 -8.33 4.74
N ALA A 136 -13.02 -8.46 4.68
CA ALA A 136 -12.29 -9.49 5.43
C ALA A 136 -12.26 -9.24 6.93
N GLY A 137 -12.43 -7.98 7.35
CA GLY A 137 -12.50 -7.60 8.76
C GLY A 137 -12.23 -6.11 8.94
N ASP A 138 -12.97 -5.49 9.87
CA ASP A 138 -12.85 -4.08 10.25
C ASP A 138 -12.40 -3.90 11.70
N ASP A 139 -12.40 -4.96 12.51
CA ASP A 139 -11.86 -4.95 13.87
C ASP A 139 -10.32 -4.90 13.86
N SER A 140 -9.76 -3.92 14.57
CA SER A 140 -8.34 -3.56 14.47
C SER A 140 -7.33 -4.62 14.94
N ILE A 141 -7.74 -5.61 15.73
CA ILE A 141 -6.81 -6.56 16.38
C ILE A 141 -7.22 -8.01 16.12
N GLU A 142 -8.49 -8.24 15.88
CA GLU A 142 -8.99 -9.55 15.48
C GLU A 142 -8.50 -9.90 14.08
N ASN A 143 -8.30 -11.20 13.86
CA ASN A 143 -7.79 -11.67 12.58
C ASN A 143 -8.83 -11.42 11.48
N ALA A 144 -8.38 -10.83 10.38
CA ALA A 144 -9.19 -10.72 9.18
C ALA A 144 -9.24 -12.09 8.48
N ASN A 145 -10.29 -12.35 7.69
CA ASN A 145 -10.44 -13.60 6.96
C ASN A 145 -10.71 -13.34 5.47
N PHE A 146 -9.81 -13.82 4.62
CA PHE A 146 -10.05 -13.94 3.20
C PHE A 146 -10.79 -15.26 2.93
N ASP A 147 -12.07 -15.17 2.58
CA ASP A 147 -12.92 -16.31 2.23
C ASP A 147 -13.14 -16.37 0.72
N GLU A 148 -12.66 -17.44 0.09
CA GLU A 148 -12.77 -17.63 -1.36
C GLU A 148 -14.20 -17.86 -1.83
N ASN A 149 -15.07 -18.45 -1.00
CA ASN A 149 -16.49 -18.57 -1.33
C ASN A 149 -17.14 -17.18 -1.31
N LYS A 150 -16.77 -16.36 -0.32
CA LYS A 150 -17.22 -14.97 -0.28
C LYS A 150 -16.73 -14.17 -1.48
N ALA A 151 -15.51 -14.44 -1.95
CA ALA A 151 -14.99 -13.84 -3.18
C ALA A 151 -15.83 -14.16 -4.40
N LYS A 152 -16.25 -15.42 -4.57
CA LYS A 152 -17.13 -15.81 -5.68
C LYS A 152 -18.50 -15.14 -5.60
N GLU A 153 -19.08 -15.05 -4.39
CA GLU A 153 -20.36 -14.35 -4.17
C GLU A 153 -20.26 -12.86 -4.53
N LEU A 154 -19.20 -12.19 -4.07
CA LEU A 154 -18.98 -10.76 -4.31
C LEU A 154 -18.69 -10.46 -5.79
N LEU A 155 -17.94 -11.34 -6.46
CA LEU A 155 -17.72 -11.28 -7.91
C LEU A 155 -19.04 -11.38 -8.68
N LEU A 156 -19.90 -12.34 -8.34
CA LEU A 156 -21.21 -12.47 -8.97
C LEU A 156 -22.08 -11.22 -8.72
N CYS A 157 -22.02 -10.68 -7.50
CA CYS A 157 -22.72 -9.44 -7.15
C CYS A 157 -22.23 -8.25 -7.99
N LEU A 158 -20.90 -8.08 -8.15
CA LEU A 158 -20.32 -7.02 -8.97
C LEU A 158 -20.68 -7.18 -10.46
N TYR A 159 -20.64 -8.40 -10.97
CA TYR A 159 -20.97 -8.71 -12.37
C TYR A 159 -22.44 -8.38 -12.68
N THR A 160 -23.36 -8.83 -11.82
CA THR A 160 -24.80 -8.56 -11.95
C THR A 160 -25.16 -7.09 -11.70
N PHE A 161 -24.45 -6.41 -10.81
CA PHE A 161 -24.59 -4.96 -10.62
C PHE A 161 -24.27 -4.19 -11.91
N ILE A 162 -23.24 -4.60 -12.64
CA ILE A 162 -22.85 -3.95 -13.90
C ILE A 162 -23.85 -4.23 -15.02
N ASP A 163 -24.41 -5.43 -15.08
CA ASP A 163 -25.54 -5.71 -15.99
C ASP A 163 -26.71 -4.78 -15.70
N TRP A 164 -27.09 -4.64 -14.43
CA TRP A 164 -28.16 -3.74 -14.02
C TRP A 164 -27.87 -2.28 -14.38
N VAL A 165 -26.63 -1.80 -14.19
CA VAL A 165 -26.22 -0.45 -14.61
C VAL A 165 -26.33 -0.29 -16.13
N GLY A 166 -25.94 -1.30 -16.90
CA GLY A 166 -26.08 -1.31 -18.36
C GLY A 166 -27.54 -1.19 -18.79
N ASP A 167 -28.43 -1.95 -18.16
CA ASP A 167 -29.88 -1.91 -18.42
C ASP A 167 -30.49 -0.54 -18.10
N VAL A 168 -30.13 0.06 -16.96
CA VAL A 168 -30.65 1.37 -16.54
C VAL A 168 -30.14 2.49 -17.44
N LEU A 169 -28.89 2.44 -17.87
CA LEU A 169 -28.27 3.48 -18.70
C LEU A 169 -28.44 3.23 -20.21
N LEU A 170 -29.04 2.10 -20.61
CA LEU A 170 -29.15 1.65 -22.00
C LEU A 170 -27.78 1.54 -22.70
N ILE A 171 -26.77 1.08 -21.96
CA ILE A 171 -25.40 0.84 -22.43
C ILE A 171 -25.16 -0.66 -22.47
N ASN A 172 -24.46 -1.15 -23.48
CA ASN A 172 -24.08 -2.55 -23.55
C ASN A 172 -23.16 -2.93 -22.37
N PRO A 173 -23.59 -3.80 -21.45
CA PRO A 173 -22.81 -4.15 -20.27
C PRO A 173 -21.51 -4.89 -20.62
N VAL A 174 -21.42 -5.51 -21.81
CA VAL A 174 -20.17 -6.12 -22.31
C VAL A 174 -19.08 -5.07 -22.45
N ASP A 175 -19.41 -3.88 -22.96
CA ASP A 175 -18.43 -2.80 -23.15
C ASP A 175 -17.90 -2.29 -21.80
N ILE A 176 -18.77 -2.27 -20.79
CA ILE A 176 -18.41 -1.89 -19.41
C ILE A 176 -17.49 -2.98 -18.82
N LYS A 177 -17.90 -4.25 -18.89
CA LYS A 177 -17.14 -5.38 -18.35
C LYS A 177 -15.74 -5.52 -18.95
N GLN A 178 -15.61 -5.35 -20.27
CA GLN A 178 -14.32 -5.35 -20.96
C GLN A 178 -13.45 -4.17 -20.52
N LYS A 179 -14.03 -2.97 -20.38
CA LYS A 179 -13.29 -1.79 -19.92
C LYS A 179 -12.69 -1.95 -18.52
N PHE A 180 -13.38 -2.69 -17.65
CA PHE A 180 -12.94 -2.95 -16.28
C PHE A 180 -12.21 -4.30 -16.10
N ASN A 181 -11.93 -5.04 -17.19
CA ASN A 181 -11.32 -6.37 -17.15
C ASN A 181 -12.02 -7.32 -16.16
N LEU A 182 -13.35 -7.21 -16.05
CA LEU A 182 -14.12 -8.06 -15.16
C LEU A 182 -14.15 -9.47 -15.71
N LEU A 183 -13.79 -10.41 -14.85
CA LEU A 183 -13.78 -11.83 -15.19
C LEU A 183 -15.21 -12.34 -15.25
N ASP A 184 -15.51 -13.19 -16.23
CA ASP A 184 -16.78 -13.90 -16.24
C ASP A 184 -16.79 -14.97 -15.12
N PRO A 185 -17.74 -14.91 -14.17
CA PRO A 185 -17.83 -15.88 -13.09
C PRO A 185 -18.03 -17.33 -13.59
N LEU A 186 -18.62 -17.51 -14.79
CA LEU A 186 -18.94 -18.81 -15.36
C LEU A 186 -17.71 -19.47 -16.01
N GLU A 187 -16.83 -18.70 -16.65
CA GLU A 187 -15.61 -19.22 -17.30
C GLU A 187 -14.61 -19.85 -16.32
N LYS A 188 -14.66 -19.50 -15.02
CA LYS A 188 -13.74 -20.04 -14.00
C LYS A 188 -14.32 -21.12 -13.11
N SER A 189 -15.62 -21.34 -13.15
CA SER A 189 -16.26 -22.43 -12.40
C SER A 189 -15.88 -23.81 -12.93
N SER A 190 -15.48 -23.92 -14.20
CA SER A 190 -15.06 -25.16 -14.87
C SER A 190 -13.67 -25.66 -14.47
N ASP A 191 -12.77 -24.79 -13.99
CA ASP A 191 -11.39 -25.16 -13.67
C ASP A 191 -11.22 -25.70 -12.23
N VAL A 192 -12.30 -25.76 -11.44
CA VAL A 192 -12.27 -26.21 -10.03
C VAL A 192 -12.57 -27.72 -9.90
N VAL A 193 -12.86 -28.44 -11.00
CA VAL A 193 -13.19 -29.88 -10.97
C VAL A 193 -12.01 -30.78 -11.36
N SER A 194 -10.84 -30.24 -11.71
CA SER A 194 -9.68 -31.04 -12.10
C SER A 194 -8.37 -30.60 -11.43
N SER A 195 -8.20 -30.94 -10.15
CA SER A 195 -6.89 -31.19 -9.53
C SER A 195 -7.06 -31.88 -8.18
#